data_AF-A0A1F6LTE2-F1
#
_entry.id   AF-A0A1F6LTE2-F1
#
_cell.length_a   1.000
_cell.length_b   1.000
_cell.length_c   1.000
_cell.angle_alpha   90.00
_cell.angle_beta   90.00
_cell.angle_gamma   90.00
#
_symmetry.space_group_name_H-M   'P 1'
#
loop_
_entity.id
_entity.type
_entity.pdbx_description
1 polymer ?
#
loop_
_entity_poly.entity_id
_entity_poly.type
_entity_poly.pdbx_seq_one_letter_code
_entity_poly.pdbx_strand_id
1 'polypeptide(L)'
;MQNGKHAIARNLTDGIGFGSTEFHVLRPEAEVISEWVHQFILQPWVLQKATAHFSGSVGQQRVPENYLAQLELPLPPMAEQKRIAAVLNEQMSAVVRARAAAEAQLAALNHLPAALLRRAFNGEL
;
A
#
# COMPACT_ATOMS: atom_id res chain seq x y z
N MET A 1 -2.37 3.80 8.92
CA MET A 1 -1.19 3.79 9.80
C MET A 1 -0.85 2.37 10.26
N GLN A 2 -1.49 1.77 11.28
CA GLN A 2 -1.05 0.45 11.81
C GLN A 2 -0.94 -0.66 10.76
N ASN A 3 -1.90 -0.73 9.84
CA ASN A 3 -2.00 -1.81 8.86
C ASN A 3 -1.58 -1.36 7.44
N GLY A 4 -0.82 -0.27 7.30
CA GLY A 4 -0.41 0.25 6.00
C GLY A 4 -1.56 0.65 5.07
N LYS A 5 -2.75 0.94 5.63
CA LYS A 5 -3.95 1.39 4.90
C LYS A 5 -3.76 2.81 4.36
N HIS A 6 -2.88 2.96 3.40
CA HIS A 6 -2.49 4.20 2.77
C HIS A 6 -2.82 4.11 1.29
N ALA A 7 -3.15 5.25 0.69
CA ALA A 7 -3.39 5.32 -0.74
C ALA A 7 -3.00 6.70 -1.25
N ILE A 8 -2.52 6.74 -2.49
CA ILE A 8 -2.40 7.98 -3.25
C ILE A 8 -3.70 8.15 -4.03
N ALA A 9 -4.46 9.20 -3.73
CA ALA A 9 -5.63 9.56 -4.53
C ALA A 9 -5.17 10.05 -5.91
N ARG A 10 -5.66 9.41 -6.98
CA ARG A 10 -5.33 9.75 -8.37
C ARG A 10 -6.61 9.94 -9.17
N ASN A 11 -6.55 10.74 -10.22
CA ASN A 11 -7.64 10.95 -11.19
C ASN A 11 -8.97 11.36 -10.53
N LEU A 12 -8.90 12.27 -9.56
CA LEU A 12 -10.08 12.79 -8.88
C LEU A 12 -10.89 13.67 -9.84
N THR A 13 -12.21 13.48 -9.85
CA THR A 13 -13.15 14.36 -10.58
C THR A 13 -13.00 15.78 -10.06
N ASP A 14 -12.70 16.71 -10.95
CA ASP A 14 -12.43 18.12 -10.63
C ASP A 14 -11.31 18.36 -9.59
N GLY A 15 -10.46 17.37 -9.35
CA GLY A 15 -9.42 17.43 -8.32
C GLY A 15 -9.94 17.28 -6.89
N ILE A 16 -11.21 16.91 -6.70
CA ILE A 16 -11.87 16.86 -5.39
C ILE A 16 -12.11 15.40 -4.97
N GLY A 17 -11.79 15.08 -3.72
CA GLY A 17 -12.07 13.80 -3.10
C GLY A 17 -12.81 13.97 -1.78
N PHE A 18 -13.78 13.10 -1.51
CA PHE A 18 -14.52 13.05 -0.25
C PHE A 18 -14.13 11.78 0.50
N GLY A 19 -13.90 11.89 1.81
CA GLY A 19 -13.50 10.78 2.66
C GLY A 19 -13.94 10.99 4.10
N SER A 20 -13.85 9.92 4.89
CA SER A 20 -14.08 9.98 6.33
C SER A 20 -13.09 10.94 7.00
N THR A 21 -13.52 11.57 8.10
CA THR A 21 -12.64 12.32 9.02
C THR A 21 -11.59 11.43 9.69
N GLU A 22 -11.73 10.10 9.58
CA GLU A 22 -10.77 9.11 10.06
C GLU A 22 -9.50 9.02 9.19
N PHE A 23 -9.45 9.72 8.06
CA PHE A 23 -8.27 9.78 7.20
C PHE A 23 -7.41 11.00 7.49
N HIS A 24 -6.11 10.77 7.65
CA HIS A 24 -5.12 11.83 7.52
C HIS A 24 -4.89 12.15 6.05
N VAL A 25 -5.23 13.37 5.64
CA VAL A 25 -5.04 13.84 4.27
C VAL A 25 -3.75 14.65 4.19
N LEU A 26 -2.73 14.07 3.57
CA LEU A 26 -1.46 14.75 3.30
C LEU A 26 -1.48 15.32 1.89
N ARG A 27 -1.28 16.64 1.76
CA ARG A 27 -1.24 17.35 0.49
C ARG A 27 0.18 17.87 0.25
N PRO A 28 0.97 17.22 -0.62
CA PRO A 28 2.32 17.66 -0.94
C PRO A 28 2.29 19.05 -1.62
N GLU A 29 3.31 19.86 -1.34
CA GLU A 29 3.57 21.11 -2.05
C GLU A 29 4.33 20.87 -3.36
N ALA A 30 4.56 21.92 -4.15
CA ALA A 30 5.13 21.82 -5.51
C ALA A 30 6.51 21.14 -5.57
N GLU A 31 7.28 21.17 -4.48
CA GLU A 31 8.64 20.61 -4.39
C GLU A 31 8.68 19.12 -4.00
N VAL A 32 7.51 18.51 -3.73
CA VAL A 32 7.42 17.14 -3.23
C VAL A 32 6.41 16.34 -4.04
N ILE A 33 6.81 15.18 -4.55
CA ILE A 33 5.86 14.27 -5.23
C ILE A 33 5.11 13.40 -4.22
N SER A 34 3.83 13.11 -4.48
CA SER A 34 2.99 12.25 -3.64
C SER A 34 3.60 10.86 -3.41
N GLU A 35 4.29 10.31 -4.40
CA GLU A 35 4.97 9.02 -4.32
C GLU A 35 6.07 9.03 -3.25
N TRP A 36 6.82 10.12 -3.13
CA TRP A 36 7.89 10.26 -2.16
C TRP A 36 7.34 10.26 -0.74
N VAL A 37 6.31 11.08 -0.49
CA VAL A 37 5.60 11.12 0.81
C VAL A 37 5.03 9.75 1.16
N HIS A 38 4.37 9.09 0.21
CA HIS A 38 3.78 7.78 0.42
C HIS A 38 4.83 6.70 0.74
N GLN A 39 5.93 6.67 0.00
CA GLN A 39 7.02 5.72 0.20
C GLN A 39 7.74 5.95 1.53
N PHE A 40 7.92 7.21 1.93
CA PHE A 40 8.51 7.56 3.21
C PHE A 40 7.65 7.10 4.39
N ILE A 41 6.34 7.35 4.35
CA ILE A 41 5.42 6.99 5.46
C ILE A 41 5.25 5.47 5.58
N LEU A 42 5.46 4.73 4.49
CA LEU A 42 5.45 3.27 4.49
C LEU A 42 6.70 2.65 5.13
N GLN A 43 7.74 3.42 5.45
CA GLN A 43 8.93 2.86 6.07
C GLN A 43 8.60 2.23 7.43
N PRO A 44 9.14 1.03 7.75
CA PRO A 44 8.77 0.31 8.97
C PRO A 44 8.96 1.12 10.24
N TRP A 45 10.03 1.91 10.33
CA TRP A 45 10.29 2.74 11.51
C TRP A 45 9.28 3.89 11.66
N VAL A 46 8.80 4.47 10.56
CA VAL A 46 7.74 5.50 10.59
C VAL A 46 6.44 4.89 11.09
N LEU A 47 6.09 3.71 10.59
CA LEU A 47 4.89 2.98 11.00
C LEU A 47 4.95 2.56 12.47
N GLN A 48 6.11 2.06 12.93
CA GLN A 48 6.32 1.67 14.32
C GLN A 48 6.22 2.87 15.27
N LYS A 49 6.90 3.98 14.95
CA LYS A 49 6.76 5.22 15.72
C LYS A 49 5.32 5.72 15.72
N ALA A 50 4.66 5.74 14.56
CA ALA A 50 3.28 6.18 14.45
C ALA A 50 2.36 5.33 15.36
N THR A 51 2.56 4.02 15.39
CA THR A 51 1.81 3.09 16.24
C THR A 51 2.05 3.32 17.74
N ALA A 52 3.29 3.64 18.13
CA ALA A 52 3.62 3.98 19.51
C ALA A 52 2.95 5.28 20.00
N HIS A 53 2.59 6.18 19.07
CA HIS A 53 1.89 7.43 19.36
C HIS A 53 0.37 7.32 19.28
N PHE A 54 -0.21 6.12 19.14
CA PHE A 54 -1.66 5.95 19.10
C PHE A 54 -2.32 6.47 20.36
N SER A 55 -3.35 7.29 20.18
CA SER A 55 -4.18 7.82 21.26
C SER A 55 -5.65 7.54 21.00
N GLY A 56 -6.47 7.58 22.05
CA GLY A 56 -7.91 7.32 21.99
C GLY A 56 -8.33 5.99 22.64
N SER A 57 -9.64 5.78 22.72
CA SER A 57 -10.25 4.58 23.32
C SER A 57 -10.17 3.37 22.39
N VAL A 58 -10.35 2.17 22.95
CA VAL A 58 -10.36 0.90 22.20
C VAL A 58 -11.37 0.99 21.04
N GLY A 59 -10.92 0.69 19.82
CA GLY A 59 -11.73 0.78 18.59
C GLY A 59 -11.73 2.15 17.89
N GLN A 60 -11.15 3.19 18.51
CA GLN A 60 -11.04 4.56 17.96
C GLN A 60 -9.60 5.11 18.06
N GLN A 61 -8.63 4.21 18.20
CA GLN A 61 -7.22 4.58 18.26
C GLN A 61 -6.74 5.12 16.91
N ARG A 62 -6.12 6.29 16.93
CA ARG A 62 -5.58 6.95 15.76
C ARG A 62 -4.21 7.52 16.04
N VAL A 63 -3.45 7.73 14.97
CA VAL A 63 -2.26 8.59 15.05
C VAL A 63 -2.76 10.02 15.23
N PRO A 64 -2.28 10.75 16.24
CA PRO A 64 -2.54 12.18 16.36
C PRO A 64 -2.02 12.99 15.16
N GLU A 65 -2.73 14.04 14.74
CA GLU A 65 -2.24 14.92 13.65
C GLU A 65 -0.88 15.55 13.95
N ASN A 66 -0.62 15.90 15.21
CA ASN A 66 0.64 16.51 15.62
C ASN A 66 1.85 15.59 15.38
N TYR A 67 1.68 14.27 15.45
CA TYR A 67 2.75 13.32 15.10
C TYR A 67 3.15 13.47 13.63
N LEU A 68 2.17 13.54 12.73
CA LEU A 68 2.42 13.72 11.30
C LEU A 68 3.02 15.10 11.01
N ALA A 69 2.55 16.15 11.69
CA ALA A 69 3.06 17.49 11.52
C ALA A 69 4.52 17.67 12.00
N GLN A 70 4.97 16.86 12.96
CA GLN A 70 6.34 16.88 13.50
C GLN A 70 7.28 15.90 12.79
N LEU A 71 6.77 15.09 11.86
CA LEU A 71 7.56 14.10 11.17
C LEU A 71 8.45 14.78 10.12
N GLU A 72 9.77 14.74 10.35
CA GLU A 72 10.75 15.30 9.41
C GLU A 72 10.84 14.44 8.14
N LEU A 73 10.43 15.00 7.00
CA LEU A 73 10.54 14.38 5.69
C LEU A 73 11.88 14.81 5.03
N PRO A 74 12.81 13.89 4.75
CA PRO A 74 13.99 14.22 3.97
C PRO A 74 13.56 14.63 2.56
N LEU A 75 14.06 15.76 2.08
CA LEU A 75 13.64 16.34 0.80
C LEU A 75 14.80 16.40 -0.20
N PRO A 76 15.06 15.32 -0.96
CA PRO A 76 16.04 15.34 -2.02
C PRO A 76 15.53 16.13 -3.24
N PRO A 77 16.40 16.50 -4.19
CA PRO A 77 16.00 17.17 -5.43
C PRO A 77 14.92 16.39 -6.20
N MET A 78 14.06 17.10 -6.92
CA MET A 78 12.93 16.51 -7.65
C MET A 78 13.31 15.38 -8.61
N ALA A 79 14.47 15.45 -9.24
CA ALA A 79 14.98 14.39 -10.10
C ALA A 79 15.22 13.09 -9.32
N GLU A 80 15.77 13.20 -8.11
CA GLU A 80 16.07 12.07 -7.25
C GLU A 80 14.81 11.45 -6.65
N GLN A 81 13.84 12.28 -6.24
CA GLN A 81 12.52 11.81 -5.81
C GLN A 81 11.86 10.94 -6.90
N LYS A 82 11.83 11.43 -8.14
CA LYS A 82 11.25 10.70 -9.29
C LYS A 82 12.01 9.42 -9.60
N ARG A 83 13.35 9.46 -9.57
CA ARG A 83 14.20 8.29 -9.81
C ARG A 83 13.93 7.18 -8.80
N ILE A 84 13.93 7.50 -7.51
CA ILE A 84 13.65 6.53 -6.45
C ILE A 84 12.22 6.00 -6.58
N ALA A 85 11.25 6.88 -6.83
CA ALA A 85 9.86 6.48 -6.96
C ALA A 85 9.64 5.50 -8.13
N ALA A 86 10.30 5.72 -9.26
CA ALA A 86 10.24 4.82 -10.42
C ALA A 86 10.78 3.42 -10.10
N VAL A 87 11.95 3.34 -9.46
CA VAL A 87 12.57 2.06 -9.08
C VAL A 87 11.66 1.29 -8.11
N LEU A 88 11.13 1.95 -7.08
CA LEU A 88 10.24 1.30 -6.12
C LEU A 88 8.94 0.83 -6.76
N ASN A 89 8.39 1.62 -7.69
CA ASN A 89 7.18 1.23 -8.41
C ASN A 89 7.40 0.00 -9.31
N GLU A 90 8.54 -0.06 -10.02
CA GLU A 90 8.92 -1.21 -10.84
C GLU A 90 9.06 -2.48 -9.99
N GLN A 91 9.77 -2.39 -8.87
CA GLN A 91 9.95 -3.50 -7.95
C GLN A 91 8.62 -3.98 -7.36
N MET A 92 7.77 -3.05 -6.92
CA MET A 92 6.45 -3.39 -6.38
C MET A 92 5.56 -4.05 -7.44
N SER A 93 5.61 -3.57 -8.68
CA SER A 93 4.88 -4.16 -9.80
C SER A 93 5.32 -5.61 -10.06
N ALA A 94 6.62 -5.90 -9.97
CA ALA A 94 7.14 -7.26 -10.08
C ALA A 94 6.63 -8.17 -8.95
N VAL A 95 6.63 -7.68 -7.70
CA VAL A 95 6.10 -8.41 -6.54
C VAL A 95 4.61 -8.71 -6.71
N VAL A 96 3.81 -7.75 -7.15
CA VAL A 96 2.37 -7.93 -7.41
C VAL A 96 2.13 -9.00 -8.47
N ARG A 97 2.88 -8.98 -9.58
CA ARG A 97 2.77 -10.03 -10.63
C ARG A 97 3.14 -11.41 -10.10
N ALA A 98 4.24 -11.52 -9.36
CA ALA A 98 4.68 -12.79 -8.79
C ALA A 98 3.65 -13.37 -7.81
N ARG A 99 3.08 -12.51 -6.96
CA ARG A 99 2.02 -12.89 -6.02
C ARG A 99 0.77 -13.39 -6.74
N ALA A 100 0.30 -12.66 -7.76
CA ALA A 100 -0.87 -13.07 -8.54
C ALA A 100 -0.64 -14.42 -9.26
N ALA A 101 0.55 -14.64 -9.79
CA ALA A 101 0.91 -15.92 -10.41
C ALA A 101 0.91 -17.08 -9.39
N ALA A 102 1.46 -16.87 -8.19
CA ALA A 102 1.46 -17.87 -7.13
C ALA A 102 0.04 -18.19 -6.63
N GLU A 103 -0.81 -17.17 -6.46
CA GLU A 103 -2.21 -17.34 -6.08
C GLU A 103 -3.00 -18.13 -7.14
N ALA A 104 -2.77 -17.86 -8.43
CA ALA A 104 -3.37 -18.62 -9.52
C ALA A 104 -2.91 -20.09 -9.57
N GLN A 105 -1.61 -20.34 -9.35
CA GLN A 105 -1.07 -21.70 -9.28
C GLN A 105 -1.66 -22.49 -8.10
N LEU A 106 -1.77 -21.87 -6.93
CA LEU A 106 -2.38 -22.48 -5.75
C LEU A 106 -3.86 -22.83 -6.00
N ALA A 107 -4.61 -21.92 -6.63
CA ALA A 107 -6.00 -22.18 -7.01
C ALA A 107 -6.11 -23.37 -7.98
N ALA A 108 -5.23 -23.44 -8.98
CA ALA A 108 -5.21 -24.57 -9.92
C ALA A 108 -4.89 -25.91 -9.22
N LEU A 109 -3.93 -25.93 -8.30
CA LEU A 109 -3.58 -27.12 -7.51
C LEU A 109 -4.75 -27.58 -6.65
N ASN A 110 -5.51 -26.67 -6.04
CA ASN A 110 -6.68 -27.02 -5.24
C ASN A 110 -7.81 -27.67 -6.08
N HIS A 111 -7.90 -27.35 -7.37
CA HIS A 111 -8.88 -27.97 -8.28
C HIS A 111 -8.39 -29.26 -8.95
N LEU A 112 -7.07 -29.52 -8.91
CA LEU A 112 -6.46 -30.65 -9.60
C LEU A 112 -6.98 -32.02 -9.13
N PRO A 113 -7.17 -32.31 -7.82
CA PRO A 113 -7.69 -33.60 -7.38
C PRO A 113 -9.09 -33.90 -7.93
N ALA A 114 -9.99 -32.92 -7.92
CA ALA A 114 -11.34 -33.08 -8.45
C ALA A 114 -11.33 -33.32 -9.97
N ALA A 115 -10.44 -32.62 -10.70
CA ALA A 115 -10.27 -32.82 -12.13
C ALA A 115 -9.69 -34.22 -12.47
N LEU A 116 -8.71 -34.71 -11.69
CA LEU A 116 -8.14 -36.04 -11.86
C LEU A 116 -9.15 -37.15 -11.56
N LEU A 117 -9.91 -37.03 -10.47
CA LEU A 117 -10.98 -37.97 -10.13
C LEU A 117 -12.03 -38.03 -11.25
N ARG A 118 -12.47 -36.87 -11.75
CA ARG A 118 -13.42 -36.81 -12.87
C ARG A 118 -12.89 -37.53 -14.11
N ARG A 119 -11.62 -37.32 -14.47
CA ARG A 119 -10.99 -38.00 -15.61
C ARG A 119 -10.88 -39.52 -15.40
N ALA A 120 -10.49 -39.95 -14.20
CA ALA A 120 -10.40 -41.37 -13.85
C ALA A 120 -11.77 -42.07 -13.94
N PHE A 121 -12.82 -41.47 -13.39
CA PHE A 121 -14.18 -42.04 -13.43
C PHE A 121 -14.82 -42.01 -14.83
N ASN A 122 -14.35 -41.14 -15.73
CA ASN A 122 -14.80 -41.09 -17.12
C ASN A 122 -13.98 -42.00 -18.06
N GLY A 123 -12.94 -42.69 -17.56
CA GLY A 123 -12.07 -43.54 -18.38
C GLY A 123 -11.12 -42.76 -19.30
N GLU A 124 -10.86 -41.48 -19.00
CA GLU A 124 -9.99 -40.58 -19.77
C GLU A 124 -8.55 -40.50 -19.19
N LEU A 125 -8.16 -41.52 -18.43
CA LEU A 125 -6.88 -41.61 -17.72
C LEU A 125 -6.14 -42.88 -18.11
#